data_AF-A0A0F9M0D9-F1
#
_entry.id   AF-A0A0F9M0D9-F1
#
_cell.length_a   1.000
_cell.length_b   1.000
_cell.length_c   1.000
_cell.angle_alpha   90.00
_cell.angle_beta   90.00
_cell.angle_gamma   90.00
#
_symmetry.space_group_name_H-M   'P 1'
#
loop_
_entity.id
_entity.type
_entity.pdbx_description
1 polymer ?
#
loop_
_entity_poly.entity_id
_entity_poly.type
_entity_poly.pdbx_seq_one_letter_code
_entity_poly.pdbx_strand_id
1 'polypeptide(L)'
;MTTAIEGTQEIVQKTDSAIEEAEGYQIESPVVYEAAGMFLKGLKAIQKEINETFDPVVKSTNAAHKEAVAAKKKHAEPLKKAESIVKVKMGTYVQAEERKRRDEERRLQVEARKQEEERRLKEAEMAEAEGDEDAVEEALEEPVVAPPVVLASSTPKVQGVSYTKVWKYKIVKPDEVPDEYKLIDEKKIGQVVRAMKDQTKIPGVQAYSEQSVRSRS
;
A
#
# COMPACT_ATOMS: atom_id res chain seq x y z
N MET A 1 -26.56 6.20 24.09
CA MET A 1 -28.02 5.97 24.00
C MET A 1 -28.23 4.64 23.32
N THR A 2 -28.30 3.59 24.11
CA THR A 2 -28.64 2.24 23.62
C THR A 2 -30.15 2.24 23.50
N THR A 3 -30.68 2.58 22.33
CA THR A 3 -32.10 2.38 22.03
C THR A 3 -32.30 0.87 22.07
N ALA A 4 -32.82 0.35 23.19
CA ALA A 4 -33.22 -1.04 23.29
C ALA A 4 -34.30 -1.24 22.22
N ILE A 5 -33.98 -2.01 21.18
CA ILE A 5 -34.91 -2.32 20.11
C ILE A 5 -35.99 -3.22 20.73
N GLU A 6 -37.24 -2.74 20.76
CA GLU A 6 -38.37 -3.52 21.28
C GLU A 6 -38.44 -4.89 20.58
N GLY A 7 -38.76 -5.96 21.32
CA GLY A 7 -38.84 -7.33 20.79
C GLY A 7 -37.51 -8.11 20.79
N THR A 8 -36.38 -7.50 21.17
CA THR A 8 -35.07 -8.20 21.18
C THR A 8 -35.05 -9.42 22.12
N GLN A 9 -35.73 -9.35 23.27
CA GLN A 9 -35.79 -10.46 24.24
C GLN A 9 -36.58 -11.67 23.70
N GLU A 10 -37.70 -11.44 23.02
CA GLU A 10 -38.51 -12.52 22.43
C GLU A 10 -37.80 -13.17 21.23
N ILE A 11 -37.09 -12.36 20.43
CA ILE A 11 -36.27 -12.88 19.33
C ILE A 11 -35.15 -13.77 19.87
N VAL A 12 -34.48 -13.37 20.95
CA VAL A 12 -33.41 -14.16 21.59
C VAL A 12 -33.94 -15.52 22.08
N GLN A 13 -35.08 -15.54 22.77
CA GLN A 13 -35.70 -16.81 23.21
C GLN A 13 -36.07 -17.73 22.04
N LYS A 14 -36.63 -17.16 20.96
CA LYS A 14 -36.95 -17.92 19.74
C LYS A 14 -35.69 -18.48 19.06
N THR A 15 -34.58 -17.75 19.05
CA THR A 15 -33.32 -18.23 18.45
C THR A 15 -32.62 -19.28 19.30
N ASP A 16 -32.67 -19.18 20.63
CA ASP A 16 -32.06 -20.17 21.53
C ASP A 16 -32.81 -21.50 21.43
N SER A 17 -34.15 -21.45 21.49
CA SER A 17 -35.01 -22.64 21.36
C SER A 17 -34.85 -23.33 20.00
N ALA A 18 -34.62 -22.56 18.94
CA ALA A 18 -34.42 -23.07 17.60
C ALA A 18 -33.14 -23.91 17.44
N ILE A 19 -32.09 -23.62 18.21
CA ILE A 19 -30.85 -24.42 18.18
C ILE A 19 -31.08 -25.76 18.88
N GLU A 20 -31.68 -25.73 20.07
CA GLU A 20 -32.00 -26.95 20.84
C GLU A 20 -32.89 -27.91 20.05
N GLU A 21 -33.94 -27.38 19.39
CA GLU A 21 -34.85 -28.18 18.56
C GLU A 21 -34.14 -28.72 17.31
N ALA A 22 -33.22 -27.96 16.70
CA ALA A 22 -32.44 -28.42 15.55
C ALA A 22 -31.49 -29.57 15.92
N GLU A 23 -30.82 -29.49 17.08
CA GLU A 23 -29.89 -30.52 17.56
C GLU A 23 -30.62 -31.83 17.91
N GLY A 24 -31.90 -31.76 18.26
CA GLY A 24 -32.74 -32.93 18.57
C GLY A 24 -33.19 -33.76 17.37
N TYR A 25 -33.04 -33.27 16.13
CA TYR A 25 -33.51 -33.99 14.94
C TYR A 25 -32.55 -35.11 14.51
N GLN A 26 -33.03 -36.35 14.55
CA GLN A 26 -32.41 -37.51 13.88
C GLN A 26 -33.27 -37.93 12.69
N ILE A 27 -32.88 -37.49 11.48
CA ILE A 27 -33.67 -37.68 10.26
C ILE A 27 -33.45 -39.10 9.69
N GLU A 28 -34.08 -40.09 10.33
CA GLU A 28 -33.97 -41.51 9.95
C GLU A 28 -35.23 -42.06 9.25
N SER A 29 -36.29 -41.25 9.14
CA SER A 29 -37.53 -41.65 8.48
C SER A 29 -38.12 -40.53 7.61
N PRO A 30 -38.94 -40.87 6.59
CA PRO A 30 -39.63 -39.88 5.76
C PRO A 30 -40.53 -38.92 6.55
N VAL A 31 -41.14 -39.41 7.64
CA VAL A 31 -42.00 -38.59 8.53
C VAL A 31 -41.16 -37.54 9.27
N VAL A 32 -39.99 -37.93 9.78
CA VAL A 32 -39.07 -37.00 10.46
C VAL A 32 -38.45 -36.02 9.47
N TYR A 33 -38.19 -36.44 8.22
CA TYR A 33 -37.76 -35.55 7.15
C TYR A 33 -38.79 -34.47 6.83
N GLU A 34 -40.08 -34.84 6.74
CA GLU A 34 -41.16 -33.87 6.49
C GLU A 34 -41.30 -32.88 7.67
N ALA A 35 -41.24 -33.38 8.91
CA ALA A 35 -41.26 -32.55 10.12
C ALA A 35 -40.07 -31.56 10.16
N ALA A 36 -38.86 -32.03 9.89
CA ALA A 36 -37.67 -31.19 9.80
C ALA A 36 -37.79 -30.13 8.70
N GLY A 37 -38.43 -30.47 7.58
CA GLY A 37 -38.75 -29.53 6.50
C GLY A 37 -39.72 -28.42 6.92
N MET A 38 -40.73 -28.74 7.74
CA MET A 38 -41.65 -27.75 8.31
C MET A 38 -40.96 -26.85 9.34
N PHE A 39 -40.17 -27.43 10.23
CA PHE A 39 -39.36 -26.70 11.20
C PHE A 39 -38.41 -25.71 10.51
N LEU A 40 -37.73 -26.16 9.45
CA LEU A 40 -36.87 -25.30 8.64
C LEU A 40 -37.62 -24.10 8.04
N LYS A 41 -38.89 -24.26 7.62
CA LYS A 41 -39.73 -23.13 7.17
C LYS A 41 -40.04 -22.17 8.32
N GLY A 42 -40.28 -22.69 9.53
CA GLY A 42 -40.42 -21.88 10.76
C GLY A 42 -39.19 -21.03 11.05
N LEU A 43 -37.99 -21.60 10.93
CA LEU A 43 -36.72 -20.85 11.08
C LEU A 43 -36.61 -19.70 10.07
N LYS A 44 -37.08 -19.90 8.83
CA LYS A 44 -37.12 -18.83 7.83
C LYS A 44 -38.09 -17.71 8.18
N ALA A 45 -39.20 -18.01 8.84
CA ALA A 45 -40.13 -16.99 9.32
C ALA A 45 -39.50 -16.15 10.46
N ILE A 46 -38.85 -16.80 11.43
CA ILE A 46 -38.12 -16.12 12.51
C ILE A 46 -36.99 -15.24 11.92
N GLN A 47 -36.25 -15.75 10.95
CA GLN A 47 -35.22 -14.97 10.24
C GLN A 47 -35.80 -13.72 9.55
N LYS A 48 -37.01 -13.82 9.00
CA LYS A 48 -37.70 -12.69 8.39
C LYS A 48 -38.12 -11.64 9.44
N GLU A 49 -38.67 -12.08 10.57
CA GLU A 49 -39.05 -11.22 11.70
C GLU A 49 -37.84 -10.44 12.26
N ILE A 50 -36.69 -11.12 12.39
CA ILE A 50 -35.41 -10.49 12.75
C ILE A 50 -35.06 -9.38 11.74
N ASN A 51 -35.05 -9.70 10.45
CA ASN A 51 -34.68 -8.71 9.43
C ASN A 51 -35.66 -7.51 9.43
N GLU A 52 -36.96 -7.75 9.56
CA GLU A 52 -37.96 -6.66 9.63
C GLU A 52 -37.77 -5.75 10.85
N THR A 53 -37.33 -6.31 11.97
CA THR A 53 -37.07 -5.57 13.22
C THR A 53 -35.77 -4.77 13.14
N PHE A 54 -34.68 -5.38 12.64
CA PHE A 54 -33.33 -4.78 12.70
C PHE A 54 -32.93 -4.03 11.43
N ASP A 55 -33.39 -4.42 10.24
CA ASP A 55 -33.00 -3.78 8.98
C ASP A 55 -33.32 -2.28 8.93
N PRO A 56 -34.48 -1.78 9.42
CA PRO A 56 -34.76 -0.35 9.39
C PRO A 56 -33.75 0.47 10.20
N VAL A 57 -33.39 -0.01 11.40
CA VAL A 57 -32.41 0.65 12.28
C VAL A 57 -31.01 0.60 11.66
N VAL A 58 -30.62 -0.56 11.13
CA VAL A 58 -29.34 -0.74 10.43
C VAL A 58 -29.27 0.18 9.20
N LYS A 59 -30.32 0.27 8.40
CA LYS A 59 -30.40 1.15 7.22
C LYS A 59 -30.28 2.62 7.61
N SER A 60 -31.03 3.07 8.62
CA SER A 60 -31.00 4.45 9.09
C SER A 60 -29.63 4.85 9.65
N THR A 61 -29.05 3.98 10.49
CA THR A 61 -27.71 4.24 11.08
C THR A 61 -26.62 4.23 10.01
N ASN A 62 -26.68 3.32 9.04
CA ASN A 62 -25.74 3.30 7.93
C ASN A 62 -25.88 4.53 7.03
N ALA A 63 -27.10 5.02 6.81
CA ALA A 63 -27.32 6.25 6.05
C ALA A 63 -26.68 7.45 6.76
N ALA A 64 -26.93 7.61 8.07
CA ALA A 64 -26.33 8.67 8.88
C ALA A 64 -24.80 8.57 8.91
N HIS A 65 -24.25 7.36 9.07
CA HIS A 65 -22.80 7.14 9.03
C HIS A 65 -22.21 7.53 7.66
N LYS A 66 -22.82 7.09 6.56
CA LYS A 66 -22.38 7.43 5.20
C LYS A 66 -22.43 8.92 4.96
N GLU A 67 -23.48 9.60 5.40
CA GLU A 67 -23.61 11.05 5.30
C GLU A 67 -22.53 11.78 6.10
N ALA A 68 -22.30 11.40 7.35
CA ALA A 68 -21.25 11.97 8.18
C ALA A 68 -19.85 11.76 7.58
N VAL A 69 -19.57 10.56 7.05
CA VAL A 69 -18.32 10.25 6.35
C VAL A 69 -18.19 11.07 5.06
N ALA A 70 -19.28 11.24 4.30
CA ALA A 70 -19.29 12.05 3.09
C ALA A 70 -19.04 13.54 3.40
N ALA A 71 -19.67 14.09 4.43
CA ALA A 71 -19.44 15.46 4.90
C ALA A 71 -17.98 15.64 5.34
N LYS A 72 -17.46 14.72 6.17
CA LYS A 72 -16.03 14.72 6.56
C LYS A 72 -15.13 14.70 5.33
N LYS A 73 -15.40 13.81 4.37
CA LYS A 73 -14.61 13.68 3.14
C LYS A 73 -14.64 14.95 2.29
N LYS A 74 -15.82 15.59 2.15
CA LYS A 74 -15.98 16.86 1.41
C LYS A 74 -15.04 17.95 1.90
N HIS A 75 -14.81 18.03 3.21
CA HIS A 75 -13.92 19.03 3.80
C HIS A 75 -12.46 18.57 3.91
N ALA A 76 -12.22 17.26 4.13
CA ALA A 76 -10.88 16.72 4.25
C ALA A 76 -10.14 16.59 2.91
N GLU A 77 -10.84 16.28 1.81
CA GLU A 77 -10.23 16.08 0.49
C GLU A 77 -9.51 17.33 -0.05
N PRO A 78 -10.09 18.54 -0.01
CA PRO A 78 -9.38 19.76 -0.41
C PRO A 78 -8.11 20.01 0.40
N LEU A 79 -8.14 19.76 1.71
CA LEU A 79 -6.97 19.92 2.58
C LEU A 79 -5.87 18.90 2.23
N LYS A 80 -6.22 17.63 2.03
CA LYS A 80 -5.27 16.61 1.56
C LYS A 80 -4.64 16.97 0.21
N LYS A 81 -5.44 17.52 -0.72
CA LYS A 81 -4.94 17.99 -2.01
C LYS A 81 -4.00 19.17 -1.86
N ALA A 82 -4.37 20.17 -1.06
CA ALA A 82 -3.52 21.32 -0.78
C ALA A 82 -2.18 20.89 -0.14
N GLU A 83 -2.23 20.00 0.86
CA GLU A 83 -1.06 19.42 1.50
C GLU A 83 -0.16 18.71 0.48
N SER A 84 -0.72 17.86 -0.39
CA SER A 84 0.02 17.18 -1.45
C SER A 84 0.70 18.17 -2.41
N ILE A 85 -0.02 19.22 -2.84
CA ILE A 85 0.53 20.26 -3.71
C ILE A 85 1.71 20.97 -3.05
N VAL A 86 1.56 21.38 -1.78
CA VAL A 86 2.62 22.07 -1.05
C VAL A 86 3.83 21.15 -0.85
N LYS A 87 3.62 19.89 -0.46
CA LYS A 87 4.69 18.89 -0.32
C LYS A 87 5.47 18.69 -1.62
N VAL A 88 4.78 18.61 -2.75
CA VAL A 88 5.43 18.52 -4.07
C VAL A 88 6.25 19.77 -4.36
N LYS A 89 5.69 20.97 -4.17
CA LYS A 89 6.40 22.24 -4.38
C LYS A 89 7.65 22.37 -3.50
N MET A 90 7.53 22.02 -2.21
CA MET A 90 8.67 22.00 -1.28
C MET A 90 9.73 20.99 -1.73
N GLY A 91 9.32 19.79 -2.16
CA GLY A 91 10.22 18.77 -2.70
C GLY A 91 10.97 19.25 -3.94
N THR A 92 10.26 19.85 -4.90
CA THR A 92 10.87 20.43 -6.12
C THR A 92 11.85 21.55 -5.79
N TYR A 93 11.51 22.43 -4.85
CA TYR A 93 12.40 23.49 -4.40
C TYR A 93 13.68 22.95 -3.77
N VAL A 94 13.58 21.99 -2.84
CA VAL A 94 14.74 21.34 -2.23
C VAL A 94 15.61 20.65 -3.29
N GLN A 95 15.01 19.97 -4.26
CA GLN A 95 15.75 19.35 -5.36
C GLN A 95 16.48 20.38 -6.25
N ALA A 96 15.87 21.54 -6.49
CA ALA A 96 16.46 22.61 -7.27
C ALA A 96 17.64 23.26 -6.51
N GLU A 97 17.48 23.53 -5.21
CA GLU A 97 18.55 24.07 -4.36
C GLU A 97 19.72 23.08 -4.25
N GLU A 98 19.44 21.79 -4.06
CA GLU A 98 20.49 20.75 -4.06
C GLU A 98 21.13 20.55 -5.43
N ARG A 99 20.46 20.90 -6.54
CA ARG A 99 21.07 20.93 -7.87
C ARG A 99 22.02 22.12 -8.00
N LYS A 100 21.56 23.32 -7.65
CA LYS A 100 22.40 24.54 -7.67
C LYS A 100 23.64 24.38 -6.80
N ARG A 101 23.48 23.83 -5.59
CA ARG A 101 24.62 23.56 -4.70
C ARG A 101 25.65 22.67 -5.36
N ARG A 102 25.21 21.56 -5.97
CA ARG A 102 26.11 20.61 -6.65
C ARG A 102 26.78 21.19 -7.89
N ASP A 103 26.08 22.04 -8.63
CA ASP A 103 26.67 22.70 -9.80
C ASP A 103 27.69 23.76 -9.38
N GLU A 104 27.45 24.49 -8.28
CA GLU A 104 28.39 25.43 -7.69
C GLU A 104 29.61 24.71 -7.08
N GLU A 105 29.40 23.62 -6.33
CA GLU A 105 30.46 22.73 -5.84
C GLU A 105 31.33 22.24 -7.00
N ARG A 106 30.72 21.80 -8.11
CA ARG A 106 31.45 21.38 -9.31
C ARG A 106 32.25 22.53 -9.92
N ARG A 107 31.68 23.73 -10.02
CA ARG A 107 32.36 24.90 -10.56
C ARG A 107 33.58 25.28 -9.72
N LEU A 108 33.40 25.36 -8.40
CA LEU A 108 34.48 25.66 -7.46
C LEU A 108 35.54 24.56 -7.45
N GLN A 109 35.16 23.28 -7.62
CA GLN A 109 36.12 22.19 -7.74
C GLN A 109 36.98 22.31 -9.01
N VAL A 110 36.37 22.68 -10.15
CA VAL A 110 37.09 22.90 -11.40
C VAL A 110 38.04 24.09 -11.26
N GLU A 111 37.60 25.17 -10.63
CA GLU A 111 38.44 26.36 -10.38
C GLU A 111 39.62 26.03 -9.45
N ALA A 112 39.36 25.33 -8.34
CA ALA A 112 40.40 24.90 -7.42
C ALA A 112 41.42 23.97 -8.09
N ARG A 113 40.97 23.07 -8.97
CA ARG A 113 41.85 22.20 -9.76
C ARG A 113 42.74 23.01 -10.72
N LYS A 114 42.18 24.01 -11.40
CA LYS A 114 42.94 24.89 -12.29
C LYS A 114 43.99 25.71 -11.56
N GLN A 115 43.63 26.26 -10.39
CA GLN A 115 44.57 27.02 -9.57
C GLN A 115 45.72 26.16 -9.05
N GLU A 116 45.44 24.91 -8.68
CA GLU A 116 46.47 23.95 -8.27
C GLU A 116 47.38 23.55 -9.45
N GLU A 117 46.80 23.31 -10.63
CA GLU A 117 47.54 23.03 -11.85
C GLU A 117 48.44 24.20 -12.27
N GLU A 118 47.94 25.44 -12.20
CA GLU A 118 48.71 26.66 -12.48
C GLU A 118 49.83 26.86 -11.46
N ARG A 119 49.58 26.58 -10.17
CA ARG A 119 50.62 26.64 -9.14
C ARG A 119 51.73 25.64 -9.41
N ARG A 120 51.38 24.38 -9.72
CA ARG A 120 52.35 23.32 -10.05
C ARG A 120 53.14 23.63 -11.31
N LEU A 121 52.49 24.15 -12.35
CA LEU A 121 53.17 24.57 -13.57
C LEU A 121 54.19 25.66 -13.27
N LYS A 122 53.82 26.65 -12.45
CA LYS A 122 54.72 27.74 -12.06
C LYS A 122 55.87 27.27 -11.17
N GLU A 123 55.63 26.30 -10.28
CA GLU A 123 56.68 25.64 -9.50
C GLU A 123 57.66 24.89 -10.41
N ALA A 124 57.16 24.15 -11.41
CA ALA A 124 57.98 23.47 -12.41
C ALA A 124 58.80 24.45 -13.28
N GLU A 125 58.20 25.56 -13.74
CA GLU A 125 58.91 26.62 -14.49
C GLU A 125 60.05 27.26 -13.66
N MET A 126 59.86 27.42 -12.34
CA MET A 126 60.91 27.92 -11.46
C MET A 126 62.02 26.88 -11.23
N ALA A 127 61.67 25.60 -11.05
CA ALA A 127 62.62 24.51 -10.92
C ALA A 127 63.48 24.32 -12.20
N GLU A 128 62.86 24.46 -13.38
CA GLU A 128 63.58 24.44 -14.67
C GLU A 128 64.59 25.60 -14.78
N ALA A 129 64.21 26.80 -14.33
CA ALA A 129 65.10 27.96 -14.32
C ALA A 129 66.27 27.82 -13.33
N GLU A 130 66.10 27.04 -12.26
CA GLU A 130 67.13 26.70 -11.27
C GLU A 130 67.98 25.48 -11.68
N GLY A 131 67.56 24.73 -12.72
CA GLY A 131 68.26 23.56 -13.24
C GLY A 131 68.01 22.27 -12.45
N ASP A 132 66.91 22.20 -11.69
CA ASP A 132 66.51 21.04 -10.90
C ASP A 132 65.55 20.14 -11.70
N GLU A 133 66.13 19.25 -12.52
CA GLU A 133 65.37 18.36 -13.42
C GLU A 133 64.47 17.36 -12.68
N ASP A 134 64.87 16.91 -11.48
CA ASP A 134 64.11 15.97 -10.65
C ASP A 134 62.81 16.63 -10.14
N ALA A 135 62.88 17.89 -9.71
CA ALA A 135 61.73 18.66 -9.25
C ALA A 135 60.72 18.99 -10.36
N VAL A 136 61.17 19.07 -11.62
CA VAL A 136 60.29 19.27 -12.80
C VAL A 136 59.51 18.00 -13.13
N GLU A 137 60.13 16.83 -13.05
CA GLU A 137 59.48 15.55 -13.31
C GLU A 137 58.41 15.24 -12.23
N GLU A 138 58.74 15.43 -10.95
CA GLU A 138 57.80 15.31 -9.84
C GLU A 138 56.66 16.35 -9.97
N ALA A 139 57.01 17.57 -10.39
CA ALA A 139 56.17 18.63 -10.97
C ALA A 139 54.93 18.13 -11.72
N LEU A 140 55.22 17.34 -12.76
CA LEU A 140 54.37 17.04 -13.91
C LEU A 140 53.76 15.63 -13.87
N GLU A 141 54.41 14.65 -13.23
CA GLU A 141 53.90 13.27 -13.14
C GLU A 141 52.82 13.10 -12.05
N GLU A 142 52.86 13.88 -10.97
CA GLU A 142 51.87 13.74 -9.90
C GLU A 142 50.47 14.21 -10.32
N PRO A 143 49.42 13.41 -10.06
CA PRO A 143 48.06 13.81 -10.39
C PRO A 143 47.63 15.03 -9.57
N VAL A 144 47.09 16.07 -10.21
CA VAL A 144 46.55 17.26 -9.55
C VAL A 144 45.36 16.87 -8.64
N VAL A 145 45.59 16.81 -7.33
CA VAL A 145 44.56 16.52 -6.31
C VAL A 145 44.16 17.82 -5.60
N ALA A 146 43.10 18.48 -6.09
CA ALA A 146 42.48 19.58 -5.35
C ALA A 146 41.55 19.04 -4.24
N PRO A 147 41.55 19.63 -3.03
CA PRO A 147 40.65 19.22 -1.96
C PRO A 147 39.18 19.39 -2.37
N PRO A 148 38.27 18.50 -1.94
CA PRO A 148 36.87 18.56 -2.33
C PRO A 148 36.16 19.78 -1.71
N VAL A 149 35.54 20.61 -2.55
CA VAL A 149 34.71 21.74 -2.12
C VAL A 149 33.30 21.27 -1.80
N VAL A 150 32.91 21.35 -0.53
CA VAL A 150 31.57 20.97 -0.05
C VAL A 150 30.87 22.20 0.52
N LEU A 151 29.70 22.54 -0.02
CA LEU A 151 28.88 23.65 0.46
C LEU A 151 27.82 23.13 1.44
N ALA A 152 27.45 23.95 2.42
CA ALA A 152 26.32 23.63 3.30
C ALA A 152 25.00 23.64 2.52
N SER A 153 24.03 22.81 2.91
CA SER A 153 22.68 22.86 2.32
C SER A 153 22.02 24.21 2.64
N SER A 154 21.47 24.87 1.61
CA SER A 154 20.79 26.17 1.71
C SER A 154 19.34 26.06 2.19
N THR A 155 18.82 24.85 2.39
CA THR A 155 17.39 24.65 2.67
C THR A 155 17.07 24.82 4.16
N PRO A 156 16.06 25.66 4.52
CA PRO A 156 15.71 25.90 5.92
C PRO A 156 15.03 24.67 6.53
N LYS A 157 15.43 24.30 7.76
CA LYS A 157 14.80 23.22 8.53
C LYS A 157 13.53 23.74 9.21
N VAL A 158 12.38 23.17 8.86
CA VAL A 158 11.10 23.48 9.50
C VAL A 158 10.77 22.40 10.53
N GLN A 159 10.52 22.78 11.78
CA GLN A 159 10.15 21.83 12.84
C GLN A 159 8.86 21.09 12.48
N GLY A 160 8.87 19.76 12.59
CA GLY A 160 7.73 18.91 12.24
C GLY A 160 7.64 18.49 10.76
N VAL A 161 8.51 19.00 9.88
CA VAL A 161 8.61 18.57 8.47
C VAL A 161 9.86 17.72 8.28
N SER A 162 9.68 16.43 8.02
CA SER A 162 10.78 15.49 7.72
C SER A 162 10.78 15.08 6.25
N TYR A 163 11.97 14.90 5.70
CA TYR A 163 12.16 14.36 4.35
C TYR A 163 12.52 12.88 4.43
N THR A 164 11.84 12.06 3.64
CA THR A 164 12.14 10.62 3.51
C THR A 164 12.37 10.30 2.05
N LYS A 165 13.44 9.56 1.75
CA LYS A 165 13.71 9.04 0.41
C LYS A 165 12.81 7.84 0.16
N VAL A 166 11.80 8.02 -0.70
CA VAL A 166 10.92 6.93 -1.15
C VAL A 166 11.50 6.36 -2.44
N TRP A 167 11.99 5.12 -2.37
CA TRP A 167 12.47 4.39 -3.53
C TRP A 167 11.27 3.85 -4.33
N LYS A 168 11.24 4.15 -5.63
CA LYS A 168 10.21 3.67 -6.56
C LYS A 168 10.88 2.83 -7.64
N TYR A 169 10.20 1.77 -8.08
CA TYR A 169 10.66 0.89 -9.14
C TYR A 169 9.64 0.85 -10.27
N LYS A 170 10.13 0.59 -11.48
CA LYS A 170 9.31 0.30 -12.65
C LYS A 170 9.80 -1.02 -13.23
N ILE A 171 8.89 -1.97 -13.44
CA ILE A 171 9.21 -3.25 -14.07
C ILE A 171 9.46 -2.96 -15.55
N VAL A 172 10.69 -3.13 -16.00
CA VAL A 172 11.09 -2.95 -17.40
C VAL A 172 10.83 -4.24 -18.19
N LYS A 173 11.04 -5.40 -17.55
CA LYS A 173 10.86 -6.73 -18.14
C LYS A 173 10.16 -7.67 -17.16
N PRO A 174 8.89 -8.04 -17.39
CA PRO A 174 8.14 -8.92 -16.49
C PRO A 174 8.66 -10.36 -16.43
N ASP A 175 9.21 -10.88 -17.52
CA ASP A 175 9.62 -12.29 -17.62
C ASP A 175 10.90 -12.61 -16.83
N GLU A 176 11.78 -11.61 -16.64
CA GLU A 176 13.01 -11.74 -15.84
C GLU A 176 12.75 -11.59 -14.33
N VAL A 177 11.51 -11.26 -13.93
CA VAL A 177 11.14 -11.20 -12.50
C VAL A 177 11.08 -12.64 -11.95
N PRO A 178 11.78 -12.96 -10.86
CA PRO A 178 11.70 -14.28 -10.24
C PRO A 178 10.25 -14.65 -9.86
N ASP A 179 9.91 -15.94 -9.97
CA ASP A 179 8.55 -16.42 -9.70
C ASP A 179 8.10 -16.16 -8.25
N GLU A 180 9.04 -15.97 -7.32
CA GLU A 180 8.77 -15.57 -5.93
C GLU A 180 8.05 -14.21 -5.82
N TYR A 181 8.23 -13.32 -6.79
CA TYR A 181 7.57 -12.01 -6.83
C TYR A 181 6.34 -12.02 -7.75
N LYS A 182 5.98 -13.16 -8.35
CA LYS A 182 4.78 -13.33 -9.19
C LYS A 182 3.64 -13.89 -8.33
N LEU A 183 2.53 -13.16 -8.28
CA LEU A 183 1.34 -13.58 -7.52
C LEU A 183 0.38 -14.34 -8.44
N ILE A 184 -0.03 -15.54 -8.05
CA ILE A 184 -0.97 -16.38 -8.80
C ILE A 184 -2.39 -15.81 -8.66
N ASP A 185 -3.09 -15.64 -9.78
CA ASP A 185 -4.46 -15.12 -9.79
C ASP A 185 -5.49 -16.19 -9.41
N GLU A 186 -5.73 -16.33 -8.11
CA GLU A 186 -6.70 -17.27 -7.53
C GLU A 186 -8.14 -17.07 -8.05
N LYS A 187 -8.51 -15.83 -8.44
CA LYS A 187 -9.86 -15.54 -8.94
C LYS A 187 -10.09 -16.18 -10.30
N LYS A 188 -9.10 -16.10 -11.19
CA LYS A 188 -9.17 -16.78 -12.50
C LYS A 188 -9.17 -18.29 -12.35
N ILE A 189 -8.34 -18.82 -11.47
CA ILE A 189 -8.34 -20.26 -11.15
C ILE A 189 -9.73 -20.68 -10.64
N GLY A 190 -10.29 -19.95 -9.68
CA GLY A 190 -11.62 -20.24 -9.14
C GLY A 190 -12.75 -20.11 -10.17
N GLN A 191 -12.63 -19.25 -11.19
CA GLN A 191 -13.60 -19.21 -12.29
C GLN A 191 -13.51 -20.46 -13.16
N VAL A 192 -12.30 -20.90 -13.50
CA VAL A 192 -12.08 -22.12 -14.29
C VAL A 192 -12.53 -23.36 -13.53
N VAL A 193 -12.21 -23.46 -12.22
CA VAL A 193 -12.66 -24.57 -11.35
C VAL A 193 -14.19 -24.64 -11.26
N ARG A 194 -14.89 -23.50 -11.14
CA ARG A 194 -16.36 -23.48 -11.10
C ARG A 194 -17.02 -23.80 -12.45
N ALA A 195 -16.36 -23.44 -13.56
CA ALA A 195 -16.85 -23.73 -14.90
C ALA A 195 -16.61 -25.18 -15.30
N MET A 196 -15.42 -25.72 -15.02
CA MET A 196 -14.96 -27.04 -15.47
C MET A 196 -15.22 -28.14 -14.45
N LYS A 197 -15.47 -27.80 -13.17
CA LYS A 197 -15.84 -28.74 -12.08
C LYS A 197 -14.89 -29.94 -12.05
N ASP A 198 -15.41 -31.16 -12.20
CA ASP A 198 -14.65 -32.42 -12.18
C ASP A 198 -13.68 -32.60 -13.38
N GLN A 199 -13.80 -31.77 -14.43
CA GLN A 199 -12.91 -31.79 -15.60
C GLN A 199 -11.78 -30.75 -15.54
N THR A 200 -11.59 -30.08 -14.39
CA THR A 200 -10.56 -29.04 -14.25
C THR A 200 -9.15 -29.65 -14.28
N LYS A 201 -8.46 -29.53 -15.42
CA LYS A 201 -7.05 -29.91 -15.59
C LYS A 201 -6.11 -28.71 -15.45
N ILE A 202 -6.04 -28.14 -14.25
CA ILE A 202 -4.99 -27.16 -13.92
C ILE A 202 -3.94 -27.89 -13.08
N PRO A 203 -2.69 -28.02 -13.56
CA PRO A 203 -1.60 -28.59 -12.76
C PRO A 203 -1.49 -27.87 -11.41
N GLY A 204 -1.61 -28.61 -10.30
CA GLY A 204 -1.52 -28.07 -8.94
C GLY A 204 -2.84 -27.61 -8.29
N VAL A 205 -4.00 -27.76 -8.93
CA VAL A 205 -5.32 -27.39 -8.37
C VAL A 205 -6.23 -28.61 -8.32
N GLN A 206 -6.79 -28.92 -7.14
CA GLN A 206 -7.75 -29.99 -6.94
C GLN A 206 -9.16 -29.42 -6.71
N ALA A 207 -10.10 -29.73 -7.59
CA ALA A 207 -11.51 -29.36 -7.46
C ALA A 207 -12.26 -30.40 -6.59
N TYR A 208 -13.13 -29.96 -5.69
CA TYR A 208 -14.04 -30.83 -4.92
C TYR A 208 -15.46 -30.25 -4.88
N SER A 209 -16.46 -31.09 -4.68
CA SER A 209 -17.89 -30.73 -4.66
C SER A 209 -18.51 -31.11 -3.30
N GLU A 210 -19.26 -30.19 -2.70
CA GLU A 210 -19.99 -30.37 -1.44
C GLU A 210 -21.48 -30.07 -1.68
N GLN A 211 -22.37 -30.97 -1.23
CA GLN A 211 -23.82 -30.78 -1.37
C GLN A 211 -24.35 -29.93 -0.21
N SER A 212 -24.94 -28.77 -0.53
CA SER A 212 -25.59 -27.88 0.45
C SER A 212 -27.10 -27.84 0.25
N VAL A 213 -27.89 -28.05 1.31
CA VAL A 213 -29.35 -27.87 1.28
C VAL A 213 -29.67 -26.37 1.24
N ARG A 214 -30.50 -25.94 0.28
CA ARG A 214 -30.98 -24.55 0.17
C ARG A 214 -32.48 -24.50 0.40
N SER A 215 -32.90 -23.57 1.24
CA SER A 215 -34.31 -23.21 1.41
C SER A 215 -34.52 -21.75 1.05
N ARG A 216 -35.48 -21.49 0.16
CA ARG A 216 -35.95 -20.13 -0.16
C ARG A 216 -37.06 -19.77 0.80
N SER A 217 -36.89 -18.62 1.46
CA SER A 217 -37.96 -17.86 2.12
C SER A 217 -38.94 -17.29 1.11
#